data_AF-A0A1Q7H4P9-F1
#
_entry.id   AF-A0A1Q7H4P9-F1
#
_cell.length_a   1.000
_cell.length_b   1.000
_cell.length_c   1.000
_cell.angle_alpha   90.00
_cell.angle_beta   90.00
_cell.angle_gamma   90.00
#
_symmetry.space_group_name_H-M   'P 1'
#
loop_
_entity.id
_entity.type
_entity.pdbx_description
1 polymer ?
#
loop_
_entity_poly.entity_id
_entity_poly.type
_entity_poly.pdbx_seq_one_letter_code
_entity_poly.pdbx_strand_id
1 'polypeptide(L)'
;MTIRVHDESPDLSGLHVAIRLKADLLLKLGTHDASRWTKHVVRFVAELERSHLTDTTALVVLLTELREQLRLLLGIRALGDDSDKSAATGSALEISTGPSRNEILARFKQEILAVLPLASSHAALSPIVQRSKRIVDERYGDPLTLARLASTVGSSKRQLASVFRQELAMTVHEYLTRVRLHRALELIRRGEKIEAVSLLVGYRSKKNFYRHFKARVGVTPLAYRAALFRIQRPSRS
;
A
#
# COMPACT_ATOMS: atom_id res chain seq x y z
N MET A 1 -21.34 22.94 -35.42
CA MET A 1 -19.98 22.45 -35.13
C MET A 1 -20.06 21.66 -33.83
N THR A 2 -20.20 20.34 -33.96
CA THR A 2 -20.64 19.45 -32.88
C THR A 2 -19.42 18.94 -32.12
N ILE A 3 -19.27 19.33 -30.85
CA ILE A 3 -18.23 18.79 -29.96
C ILE A 3 -18.61 17.33 -29.68
N ARG A 4 -17.86 16.38 -30.27
CA ARG A 4 -17.90 14.98 -29.89
C ARG A 4 -17.39 14.86 -28.47
N VAL A 5 -18.31 14.70 -27.52
CA VAL A 5 -18.00 14.16 -26.20
C VAL A 5 -17.55 12.72 -26.46
N HIS A 6 -16.26 12.43 -26.29
CA HIS A 6 -15.79 11.05 -26.21
C HIS A 6 -16.42 10.43 -24.97
N ASP A 7 -17.48 9.66 -25.20
CA ASP A 7 -18.04 8.70 -24.28
C ASP A 7 -17.01 7.57 -24.09
N GLU A 8 -16.00 7.81 -23.24
CA GLU A 8 -15.11 6.77 -22.74
C GLU A 8 -15.92 5.87 -21.81
N SER A 9 -16.63 4.92 -22.41
CA SER A 9 -17.19 3.78 -21.68
C SER A 9 -16.08 3.18 -20.79
N PRO A 10 -16.32 2.96 -19.48
CA PRO A 10 -15.29 2.44 -18.59
C PRO A 10 -14.75 1.12 -19.15
N ASP A 11 -13.42 0.95 -19.17
CA ASP A 11 -12.75 -0.30 -19.58
C ASP A 11 -13.01 -1.42 -18.56
N LEU A 12 -14.23 -1.93 -18.56
CA LEU A 12 -14.69 -3.00 -17.68
C LEU A 12 -14.06 -4.34 -18.07
N SER A 13 -13.73 -4.53 -19.35
CA SER A 13 -13.10 -5.75 -19.85
C SER A 13 -11.68 -5.93 -19.28
N GLY A 14 -10.83 -4.90 -19.41
CA GLY A 14 -9.49 -4.91 -18.82
C GLY A 14 -9.52 -5.09 -17.31
N LEU A 15 -10.47 -4.45 -16.63
CA LEU A 15 -10.63 -4.56 -15.18
C LEU A 15 -11.04 -5.97 -14.75
N HIS A 16 -12.00 -6.61 -15.42
CA HIS A 16 -12.41 -7.99 -15.10
C HIS A 16 -11.25 -8.99 -15.28
N VAL A 17 -10.47 -8.85 -16.35
CA VAL A 17 -9.27 -9.67 -16.57
C VAL A 17 -8.29 -9.48 -15.40
N ALA A 18 -8.02 -8.25 -15.01
CA ALA A 18 -7.09 -7.95 -13.91
C ALA A 18 -7.58 -8.52 -12.57
N ILE A 19 -8.88 -8.45 -12.27
CA ILE A 19 -9.46 -9.02 -11.04
C ILE A 19 -9.28 -10.54 -11.01
N ARG A 20 -9.54 -11.24 -12.13
CA ARG A 20 -9.33 -12.68 -12.25
C ARG A 20 -7.85 -13.04 -12.07
N LEU A 21 -6.95 -12.32 -12.73
CA LEU A 21 -5.50 -12.52 -12.58
C LEU A 21 -5.05 -12.37 -11.12
N LYS A 22 -5.60 -11.38 -10.40
CA LYS A 22 -5.34 -11.19 -8.97
C LYS A 22 -5.81 -12.38 -8.14
N ALA A 23 -7.03 -12.85 -8.37
CA ALA A 23 -7.59 -14.00 -7.65
C ALA A 23 -6.78 -15.28 -7.89
N ASP A 24 -6.42 -15.54 -9.16
CA ASP A 24 -5.56 -16.67 -9.56
C ASP A 24 -4.19 -16.62 -8.89
N LEU A 25 -3.57 -15.44 -8.81
CA LEU A 25 -2.29 -15.27 -8.14
C LEU A 25 -2.40 -15.63 -6.66
N LEU A 26 -3.40 -15.09 -5.95
CA LEU A 26 -3.60 -15.37 -4.52
C LEU A 26 -3.82 -16.85 -4.26
N LEU A 27 -4.64 -17.52 -5.08
CA LEU A 27 -4.87 -18.96 -4.98
C LEU A 27 -3.56 -19.76 -5.19
N LYS A 28 -2.77 -19.40 -6.20
CA LYS A 28 -1.47 -20.06 -6.46
C LYS A 28 -0.50 -19.84 -5.30
N LEU A 29 -0.43 -18.65 -4.73
CA LEU A 29 0.45 -18.37 -3.59
C LEU A 29 0.01 -19.10 -2.31
N GLY A 30 -1.29 -19.31 -2.11
CA GLY A 30 -1.80 -20.07 -0.97
C GLY A 30 -1.70 -21.60 -1.11
N THR A 31 -1.53 -22.12 -2.32
CA THR A 31 -1.56 -23.58 -2.60
C THR A 31 -0.22 -24.14 -3.06
N HIS A 32 0.67 -23.32 -3.63
CA HIS A 32 1.94 -23.76 -4.17
C HIS A 32 3.10 -23.43 -3.23
N ASP A 33 4.17 -24.21 -3.35
CA ASP A 33 5.43 -24.01 -2.61
C ASP A 33 6.03 -22.61 -2.82
N ALA A 34 6.66 -22.07 -1.77
CA ALA A 34 7.25 -20.74 -1.76
C ALA A 34 8.30 -20.52 -2.85
N SER A 35 9.03 -21.58 -3.26
CA SER A 35 9.97 -21.53 -4.38
C SER A 35 9.33 -21.11 -5.71
N ARG A 36 8.02 -21.31 -5.87
CA ARG A 36 7.27 -20.98 -7.09
C ARG A 36 6.66 -19.57 -7.07
N TRP A 37 6.61 -18.91 -5.92
CA TRP A 37 5.94 -17.61 -5.77
C TRP A 37 6.49 -16.52 -6.68
N THR A 38 7.82 -16.43 -6.79
CA THR A 38 8.50 -15.50 -7.71
C THR A 38 8.02 -15.67 -9.15
N LYS A 39 7.91 -16.92 -9.63
CA LYS A 39 7.43 -17.23 -10.98
C LYS A 39 5.98 -16.80 -11.17
N HIS A 40 5.13 -17.03 -10.18
CA HIS A 40 3.71 -16.64 -10.24
C HIS A 40 3.54 -15.12 -10.28
N VAL A 41 4.30 -14.36 -9.48
CA VAL A 41 4.25 -12.89 -9.49
C VAL A 41 4.76 -12.32 -10.82
N VAL A 42 5.89 -12.80 -11.33
CA VAL A 42 6.41 -12.36 -12.64
C VAL A 42 5.40 -12.62 -13.76
N ARG A 43 4.77 -13.81 -13.74
CA ARG A 43 3.74 -14.15 -14.73
C ARG A 43 2.51 -13.27 -14.61
N PHE A 44 2.02 -13.02 -13.38
CA PHE A 44 0.90 -12.12 -13.13
C PHE A 44 1.16 -10.72 -13.70
N VAL A 45 2.34 -10.13 -13.43
CA VAL A 45 2.68 -8.80 -13.96
C VAL A 45 2.71 -8.82 -15.48
N ALA A 46 3.32 -9.83 -16.10
CA ALA A 46 3.36 -9.94 -17.56
C ALA A 46 1.97 -10.15 -18.20
N GLU A 47 1.08 -10.89 -17.54
CA GLU A 47 -0.32 -11.05 -18.00
C GLU A 47 -1.10 -9.74 -17.82
N LEU A 48 -0.84 -9.00 -16.74
CA LEU A 48 -1.43 -7.69 -16.51
C LEU A 48 -0.91 -6.64 -17.49
N GLU A 49 0.38 -6.66 -17.85
CA GLU A 49 0.97 -5.81 -18.91
C GLU A 49 0.32 -6.04 -20.28
N ARG A 50 -0.06 -7.29 -20.59
CA ARG A 50 -0.81 -7.65 -21.80
C ARG A 50 -2.30 -7.35 -21.72
N SER A 51 -2.85 -7.13 -20.54
CA SER A 51 -4.27 -6.78 -20.38
C SER A 51 -4.52 -5.38 -20.93
N HIS A 52 -5.72 -5.13 -21.47
CA HIS A 52 -6.09 -3.81 -21.97
C HIS A 52 -6.43 -2.79 -20.87
N LEU A 53 -6.22 -3.10 -19.58
CA LEU A 53 -6.51 -2.19 -18.47
C LEU A 53 -5.74 -0.87 -18.61
N THR A 54 -6.42 0.16 -19.13
CA THR A 54 -5.85 1.51 -19.34
C THR A 54 -6.08 2.43 -18.13
N ASP A 55 -7.12 2.17 -17.33
CA ASP A 55 -7.46 2.95 -16.13
C ASP A 55 -6.36 2.77 -15.06
N THR A 56 -5.45 3.74 -14.99
CA THR A 56 -4.33 3.75 -14.03
C THR A 56 -4.80 3.85 -12.59
N THR A 57 -5.96 4.47 -12.33
CA THR A 57 -6.54 4.54 -10.98
C THR A 57 -7.00 3.15 -10.56
N ALA A 58 -7.74 2.45 -11.41
CA ALA A 58 -8.18 1.09 -11.13
C ALA A 58 -6.99 0.13 -10.95
N LEU A 59 -5.94 0.28 -11.76
CA LEU A 59 -4.70 -0.48 -11.61
C LEU A 59 -4.02 -0.23 -10.26
N VAL A 60 -3.85 1.03 -9.86
CA VAL A 60 -3.27 1.39 -8.55
C VAL A 60 -4.08 0.78 -7.40
N VAL A 61 -5.42 0.87 -7.44
CA VAL A 61 -6.27 0.28 -6.40
C VAL A 61 -6.15 -1.24 -6.37
N LEU A 62 -6.16 -1.90 -7.52
CA LEU A 62 -6.06 -3.35 -7.63
C LEU A 62 -4.74 -3.87 -7.05
N LEU A 63 -3.63 -3.22 -7.40
CA LEU A 63 -2.31 -3.59 -6.89
C LEU A 63 -2.15 -3.26 -5.41
N THR A 64 -2.75 -2.16 -4.94
CA THR A 64 -2.80 -1.83 -3.50
C THR A 64 -3.56 -2.90 -2.72
N GLU A 65 -4.73 -3.34 -3.21
CA GLU A 65 -5.48 -4.44 -2.60
C GLU A 65 -4.67 -5.75 -2.58
N LEU A 66 -3.99 -6.07 -3.70
CA LEU A 66 -3.14 -7.25 -3.77
C LEU A 66 -2.01 -7.20 -2.74
N ARG A 67 -1.32 -6.05 -2.59
CA ARG A 67 -0.29 -5.86 -1.56
C ARG A 67 -0.81 -6.17 -0.16
N GLU A 68 -1.98 -5.64 0.20
CA GLU A 68 -2.60 -5.91 1.51
C GLU A 68 -2.93 -7.39 1.71
N GLN A 69 -3.45 -8.06 0.68
CA GLN A 69 -3.75 -9.50 0.74
C GLN A 69 -2.48 -10.34 0.88
N LEU A 70 -1.41 -10.00 0.15
CA LEU A 70 -0.10 -10.64 0.29
C LEU A 70 0.51 -10.41 1.67
N ARG A 71 0.38 -9.20 2.23
CA ARG A 71 0.82 -8.85 3.59
C ARG A 71 0.21 -9.77 4.64
N LEU A 72 -1.09 -10.03 4.52
CA LEU A 72 -1.83 -10.93 5.42
C LEU A 72 -1.43 -12.39 5.21
N LEU A 73 -1.37 -12.85 3.96
CA LEU A 73 -1.04 -14.24 3.62
C LEU A 73 0.38 -14.62 4.04
N LEU A 74 1.34 -13.72 3.83
CA LEU A 74 2.76 -13.98 4.09
C LEU A 74 3.18 -13.65 5.53
N GLY A 75 2.29 -13.06 6.34
CA GLY A 75 2.64 -12.59 7.69
C GLY A 75 3.68 -11.46 7.72
N ILE A 76 4.10 -10.95 6.55
CA ILE A 76 5.14 -9.93 6.43
C ILE A 76 4.52 -8.58 6.78
N ARG A 77 4.78 -8.08 7.98
CA ARG A 77 4.32 -6.73 8.37
C ARG A 77 4.98 -5.59 7.56
N ALA A 78 6.01 -5.90 6.76
CA ALA A 78 6.85 -4.97 6.02
C ALA A 78 6.55 -4.85 4.51
N LEU A 79 5.48 -5.47 3.98
CA LEU A 79 5.01 -5.14 2.62
C LEU A 79 4.38 -3.75 2.66
N GLY A 80 5.18 -2.75 2.33
CA GLY A 80 4.83 -1.35 2.40
C GLY A 80 6.05 -0.47 2.13
N ASP A 81 6.61 -0.59 0.94
CA ASP A 81 7.18 0.54 0.18
C ASP A 81 8.43 1.24 0.76
N ASP A 82 9.61 0.80 0.32
CA ASP A 82 10.89 1.54 0.42
C ASP A 82 11.06 2.49 -0.78
N SER A 83 10.11 3.41 -0.97
CA SER A 83 10.11 4.36 -2.10
C SER A 83 10.37 5.82 -1.72
N ASP A 84 10.63 6.13 -0.44
CA ASP A 84 10.54 7.52 0.05
C ASP A 84 11.89 8.26 0.10
N LYS A 85 12.95 7.75 -0.55
CA LYS A 85 14.23 8.48 -0.61
C LYS A 85 14.32 9.55 -1.72
N SER A 86 13.30 9.76 -2.55
CA SER A 86 13.36 10.76 -3.63
C SER A 86 12.39 11.95 -3.52
N ALA A 87 11.35 11.91 -2.67
CA ALA A 87 10.29 12.92 -2.72
C ALA A 87 10.30 13.97 -1.60
N ALA A 88 11.38 14.05 -0.81
CA ALA A 88 11.47 14.97 0.34
C ALA A 88 12.67 15.92 0.28
N THR A 89 12.91 16.54 -0.88
CA THR A 89 13.53 17.87 -0.94
C THR A 89 12.82 18.64 -2.04
N GLY A 90 12.16 19.74 -1.69
CA GLY A 90 11.37 20.50 -2.65
C GLY A 90 12.22 21.15 -3.73
N SER A 91 11.71 21.17 -4.96
CA SER A 91 11.76 22.36 -5.80
C SER A 91 10.70 22.25 -6.90
N ALA A 92 10.18 23.42 -7.26
CA ALA A 92 9.20 23.67 -8.30
C ALA A 92 9.67 23.22 -9.69
N LEU A 93 8.68 23.01 -10.56
CA LEU A 93 8.75 22.68 -11.99
C LEU A 93 9.02 21.20 -12.27
N GLU A 94 7.95 20.41 -12.44
CA GLU A 94 7.93 19.34 -13.44
C GLU A 94 6.49 18.88 -13.69
N ILE A 95 6.23 18.55 -14.95
CA ILE A 95 4.92 18.48 -15.60
C ILE A 95 4.03 17.39 -15.00
N SER A 96 2.79 17.78 -14.69
CA SER A 96 1.72 16.96 -14.11
C SER A 96 1.23 15.86 -15.07
N THR A 97 2.00 14.78 -15.22
CA THR A 97 1.49 13.49 -15.67
C THR A 97 1.73 12.49 -14.55
N GLY A 98 0.67 11.89 -14.02
CA GLY A 98 0.80 10.82 -13.03
C GLY A 98 1.63 9.66 -13.57
N PRO A 99 2.09 8.72 -12.70
CA PRO A 99 2.95 7.63 -13.13
C PRO A 99 2.29 6.81 -14.24
N SER A 100 3.08 6.46 -15.25
CA SER A 100 2.57 5.67 -16.38
C SER A 100 2.15 4.27 -15.92
N ARG A 101 1.26 3.62 -16.68
CA ARG A 101 0.84 2.24 -16.42
C ARG A 101 2.03 1.29 -16.25
N ASN A 102 3.05 1.44 -17.10
CA ASN A 102 4.23 0.58 -17.08
C ASN A 102 5.12 0.86 -15.87
N GLU A 103 5.25 2.12 -15.44
CA GLU A 103 5.94 2.48 -14.19
C GLU A 103 5.26 1.87 -12.97
N ILE A 104 3.91 1.91 -12.92
CA ILE A 104 3.13 1.32 -11.83
C ILE A 104 3.39 -0.19 -11.73
N LEU A 105 3.36 -0.90 -12.85
CA LEU A 105 3.61 -2.35 -12.92
C LEU A 105 5.04 -2.71 -12.57
N ALA A 106 6.02 -1.97 -13.12
CA ALA A 106 7.44 -2.17 -12.84
C ALA A 106 7.75 -1.98 -11.35
N ARG A 107 7.23 -0.91 -10.74
CA ARG A 107 7.41 -0.63 -9.32
C ARG A 107 6.80 -1.72 -8.45
N PHE A 108 5.57 -2.15 -8.74
CA PHE A 108 4.93 -3.25 -8.02
C PHE A 108 5.75 -4.55 -8.13
N LYS A 109 6.22 -4.88 -9.33
CA LYS A 109 7.05 -6.07 -9.56
C LYS A 109 8.33 -6.03 -8.72
N GLN A 110 9.07 -4.91 -8.78
CA GLN A 110 10.31 -4.75 -8.01
C GLN A 110 10.07 -4.89 -6.50
N GLU A 111 9.04 -4.24 -5.98
CA GLU A 111 8.70 -4.27 -4.56
C GLU A 111 8.36 -5.69 -4.08
N ILE A 112 7.45 -6.38 -4.77
CA ILE A 112 7.03 -7.73 -4.36
C ILE A 112 8.21 -8.71 -4.46
N LEU A 113 8.99 -8.67 -5.54
CA LEU A 113 10.12 -9.56 -5.73
C LEU A 113 11.23 -9.36 -4.68
N ALA A 114 11.41 -8.14 -4.17
CA ALA A 114 12.36 -7.87 -3.10
C ALA A 114 11.95 -8.51 -1.76
N VAL A 115 10.65 -8.69 -1.53
CA VAL A 115 10.12 -9.09 -0.23
C VAL A 115 9.74 -10.58 -0.16
N LEU A 116 9.41 -11.22 -1.29
CA LEU A 116 9.08 -12.65 -1.33
C LEU A 116 10.16 -13.55 -0.69
N PRO A 117 11.48 -13.35 -0.92
CA PRO A 117 12.50 -14.18 -0.29
C PRO A 117 12.61 -13.97 1.23
N LEU A 118 12.28 -12.76 1.70
CA LEU A 118 12.33 -12.39 3.11
C LEU A 118 11.18 -13.03 3.92
N ALA A 119 10.07 -13.35 3.25
CA ALA A 119 8.94 -14.07 3.85
C ALA A 119 9.36 -15.39 4.51
N SER A 120 10.39 -16.03 3.94
CA SER A 120 10.87 -17.35 4.35
C SER A 120 11.92 -17.29 5.48
N SER A 121 12.50 -16.11 5.74
CA SER A 121 13.58 -15.93 6.74
C SER A 121 13.10 -15.06 7.90
N HIS A 122 12.55 -15.68 8.93
CA HIS A 122 12.15 -14.98 10.15
C HIS A 122 13.36 -14.75 11.07
N ALA A 123 14.13 -13.69 10.82
CA ALA A 123 15.02 -13.17 11.87
C ALA A 123 14.17 -12.60 13.02
N ALA A 124 14.42 -13.07 14.24
CA ALA A 124 13.71 -12.60 15.41
C ALA A 124 14.05 -11.13 15.71
N LEU A 125 13.04 -10.26 15.71
CA LEU A 125 13.17 -8.86 16.11
C LEU A 125 13.57 -8.76 17.59
N SER A 126 14.30 -7.71 17.98
CA SER A 126 14.58 -7.48 19.40
C SER A 126 13.30 -7.20 20.19
N PRO A 127 13.28 -7.51 21.50
CA PRO A 127 12.13 -7.23 22.36
C PRO A 127 11.69 -5.76 22.35
N ILE A 128 12.63 -4.82 22.22
CA ILE A 128 12.36 -3.37 22.15
C ILE A 128 11.54 -3.06 20.88
N VAL A 129 11.94 -3.59 19.72
CA VAL A 129 11.23 -3.38 18.46
C VAL A 129 9.88 -4.07 18.49
N GLN A 130 9.80 -5.32 18.97
CA GLN A 130 8.53 -6.04 19.09
C GLN A 130 7.51 -5.30 19.95
N ARG A 131 7.92 -4.83 21.15
CA ARG A 131 7.06 -4.09 22.06
C ARG A 131 6.63 -2.74 21.46
N SER A 132 7.56 -2.05 20.81
CA SER A 132 7.28 -0.78 20.14
C SER A 132 6.25 -0.95 19.02
N LYS A 133 6.39 -1.99 18.19
CA LYS A 133 5.43 -2.31 17.13
C LYS A 133 4.05 -2.59 17.70
N ARG A 134 3.95 -3.39 18.77
CA ARG A 134 2.68 -3.69 19.44
C ARG A 134 1.97 -2.41 19.90
N ILE A 135 2.69 -1.51 20.57
CA ILE A 135 2.14 -0.24 21.05
C ILE A 135 1.64 0.61 19.87
N VAL A 136 2.40 0.69 18.78
CA VAL A 136 1.98 1.43 17.59
C VAL A 136 0.75 0.79 16.94
N ASP A 137 0.71 -0.53 16.83
CA ASP A 137 -0.39 -1.28 16.21
C ASP A 137 -1.71 -1.14 17.01
N GLU A 138 -1.62 -0.96 18.33
CA GLU A 138 -2.76 -0.75 19.25
C GLU A 138 -3.18 0.72 19.34
N ARG A 139 -2.22 1.65 19.26
CA ARG A 139 -2.41 3.08 19.57
C ARG A 139 -2.11 4.01 18.42
N TYR A 140 -2.17 3.54 17.18
CA TYR A 140 -1.84 4.34 15.98
C TYR A 140 -2.68 5.62 15.87
N GLY A 141 -3.91 5.64 16.38
CA GLY A 141 -4.77 6.84 16.40
C GLY A 141 -4.26 7.95 17.33
N ASP A 142 -3.44 7.62 18.33
CA ASP A 142 -2.95 8.56 19.32
C ASP A 142 -1.82 9.45 18.78
N PRO A 143 -1.56 10.62 19.40
CA PRO A 143 -0.34 11.41 19.16
C PRO A 143 0.90 10.71 19.75
N LEU A 144 1.33 9.62 19.12
CA LEU A 144 2.54 8.89 19.43
C LEU A 144 3.77 9.65 18.90
N THR A 145 4.75 9.85 19.77
CA THR A 145 6.04 10.45 19.43
C THR A 145 7.16 9.47 19.75
N LEU A 146 8.32 9.61 19.11
CA LEU A 146 9.52 8.81 19.42
C LEU A 146 9.85 8.87 20.92
N ALA A 147 9.72 10.05 21.54
CA ALA A 147 9.95 10.25 22.96
C ALA A 147 9.01 9.42 23.84
N ARG A 148 7.70 9.48 23.56
CA ARG A 148 6.68 8.71 24.30
C ARG A 148 6.88 7.22 24.13
N LEU A 149 7.18 6.77 22.91
CA LEU A 149 7.39 5.36 22.63
C LEU A 149 8.65 4.85 23.35
N ALA A 150 9.76 5.59 23.28
CA ALA A 150 11.01 5.26 23.96
C ALA A 150 10.81 5.13 25.48
N SER A 151 10.13 6.10 26.10
CA SER A 151 9.79 6.04 27.53
C SER A 151 8.93 4.82 27.88
N THR A 152 7.92 4.50 27.06
CA THR A 152 7.01 3.36 27.31
C THR A 152 7.73 2.00 27.23
N VAL A 153 8.75 1.88 26.37
CA VAL A 153 9.52 0.64 26.20
C VAL A 153 10.79 0.59 27.05
N GLY A 154 11.05 1.59 27.89
CA GLY A 154 12.23 1.63 28.77
C GLY A 154 13.55 1.86 28.02
N SER A 155 13.54 2.66 26.96
CA SER A 155 14.71 2.95 26.12
C SER A 155 14.93 4.46 25.93
N SER A 156 16.15 4.85 25.52
CA SER A 156 16.41 6.22 25.09
C SER A 156 15.90 6.46 23.66
N LYS A 157 15.60 7.72 23.31
CA LYS A 157 15.22 8.09 21.93
C LYS A 157 16.26 7.63 20.90
N ARG A 158 17.55 7.77 21.24
CA ARG A 158 18.67 7.41 20.37
C ARG A 158 18.73 5.90 20.13
N GLN A 159 18.64 5.11 21.19
CA GLN A 159 18.66 3.65 21.09
C GLN A 159 17.45 3.16 20.30
N LEU A 160 16.24 3.62 20.62
CA LEU A 160 15.04 3.20 19.90
C LEU A 160 15.12 3.55 18.41
N ALA A 161 15.57 4.75 18.05
CA ALA A 161 15.74 5.14 16.65
C ALA A 161 16.80 4.31 15.92
N SER A 162 17.92 4.00 16.59
CA SER A 162 18.99 3.17 16.03
C SER A 162 18.50 1.76 15.72
N VAL A 163 17.88 1.11 16.71
CA VAL A 163 17.44 -0.29 16.59
C VAL A 163 16.29 -0.41 15.57
N PHE A 164 15.38 0.57 15.50
CA PHE A 164 14.36 0.61 14.44
C PHE A 164 14.98 0.68 13.04
N ARG A 165 15.99 1.52 12.83
CA ARG A 165 16.66 1.60 11.52
C ARG A 165 17.45 0.34 11.20
N GLN A 166 18.09 -0.28 12.19
CA GLN A 166 18.88 -1.50 12.00
C GLN A 166 18.00 -2.71 11.68
N GLU A 167 16.89 -2.88 12.41
CA GLU A 167 16.05 -4.08 12.29
C GLU A 167 14.89 -3.94 11.29
N LEU A 168 14.39 -2.72 11.07
CA LEU A 168 13.23 -2.46 10.21
C LEU A 168 13.55 -1.57 9.02
N ALA A 169 14.80 -1.11 8.86
CA ALA A 169 15.21 -0.18 7.81
C ALA A 169 14.36 1.11 7.72
N MET A 170 13.68 1.50 8.81
CA MET A 170 12.77 2.64 8.82
C MET A 170 12.77 3.35 10.18
N THR A 171 12.28 4.58 10.21
CA THR A 171 12.05 5.33 11.45
C THR A 171 10.74 4.90 12.13
N VAL A 172 10.63 5.17 13.44
CA VAL A 172 9.37 4.98 14.19
C VAL A 172 8.21 5.77 13.57
N HIS A 173 8.49 6.98 13.08
CA HIS A 173 7.47 7.83 12.45
C HIS A 173 6.99 7.26 11.10
N GLU A 174 7.91 6.73 10.29
CA GLU A 174 7.57 6.01 9.06
C GLU A 174 6.72 4.78 9.36
N TYR A 175 7.10 3.98 10.37
CA TYR A 175 6.32 2.82 10.79
C TYR A 175 4.90 3.21 11.22
N LEU A 176 4.76 4.23 12.09
CA LEU A 176 3.44 4.74 12.49
C LEU A 176 2.61 5.20 11.30
N THR A 177 3.22 5.93 10.37
CA THR A 177 2.54 6.42 9.16
C THR A 177 2.05 5.26 8.29
N ARG A 178 2.86 4.20 8.16
CA ARG A 178 2.46 2.97 7.45
C ARG A 178 1.29 2.27 8.12
N VAL A 179 1.34 2.09 9.45
CA VAL A 179 0.23 1.50 10.21
C VAL A 179 -1.05 2.31 10.03
N ARG A 180 -0.98 3.64 10.13
CA ARG A 180 -2.15 4.52 9.90
C ARG A 180 -2.71 4.39 8.49
N LEU A 181 -1.84 4.29 7.48
CA LEU A 181 -2.27 4.13 6.10
C LEU A 181 -2.96 2.78 5.89
N HIS A 182 -2.38 1.68 6.39
CA HIS A 182 -3.00 0.36 6.30
C HIS A 182 -4.39 0.34 6.97
N ARG A 183 -4.49 0.93 8.16
CA ARG A 183 -5.78 1.09 8.86
C ARG A 183 -6.77 1.94 8.06
N ALA A 184 -6.29 2.98 7.37
CA ALA A 184 -7.14 3.78 6.51
C ALA A 184 -7.69 2.97 5.34
N LEU A 185 -6.86 2.17 4.67
CA LEU A 185 -7.28 1.29 3.58
C LEU A 185 -8.32 0.27 4.06
N GLU A 186 -8.10 -0.35 5.24
CA GLU A 186 -9.05 -1.27 5.87
C GLU A 186 -10.42 -0.61 6.15
N LEU A 187 -10.41 0.59 6.73
CA LEU A 187 -11.65 1.32 7.05
C LEU A 187 -12.39 1.74 5.76
N ILE A 188 -11.67 2.23 4.74
CA ILE A 188 -12.28 2.57 3.45
C ILE A 188 -12.90 1.33 2.80
N ARG A 189 -12.23 0.18 2.87
CA ARG A 189 -12.73 -1.11 2.36
C ARG A 189 -14.02 -1.54 3.06
N ARG A 190 -14.18 -1.22 4.34
CA ARG A 190 -15.40 -1.48 5.12
C ARG A 190 -16.53 -0.48 4.84
N GLY A 191 -16.29 0.53 3.99
CA GLY A 191 -17.28 1.50 3.58
C GLY A 191 -17.33 2.78 4.41
N GLU A 192 -16.38 2.97 5.33
CA GLU A 192 -16.31 4.15 6.19
C GLU A 192 -16.19 5.45 5.38
N LYS A 193 -16.77 6.54 5.91
CA LYS A 193 -16.68 7.87 5.29
C LYS A 193 -15.24 8.39 5.41
N ILE A 194 -14.70 8.94 4.32
CA ILE A 194 -13.29 9.39 4.25
C ILE A 194 -12.96 10.38 5.37
N GLU A 195 -13.91 11.24 5.72
CA GLU A 195 -13.82 12.19 6.82
C GLU A 195 -13.59 11.48 8.16
N ALA A 196 -14.40 10.46 8.45
CA ALA A 196 -14.28 9.66 9.67
C ALA A 196 -12.96 8.88 9.67
N VAL A 197 -12.58 8.27 8.54
CA VAL A 197 -11.30 7.55 8.37
C VAL A 197 -10.12 8.45 8.77
N SER A 198 -10.10 9.69 8.29
CA SER A 198 -8.99 10.62 8.60
C SER A 198 -8.83 10.86 10.11
N LEU A 199 -9.93 10.95 10.85
CA LEU A 199 -9.93 11.16 12.30
C LEU A 199 -9.56 9.87 13.03
N LEU A 200 -10.17 8.74 12.66
CA LEU A 200 -9.95 7.43 13.27
C LEU A 200 -8.49 6.96 13.18
N VAL A 201 -7.79 7.31 12.09
CA VAL A 201 -6.38 6.97 11.91
C VAL A 201 -5.42 8.04 12.46
N GLY A 202 -5.92 9.03 13.20
CA GLY A 202 -5.12 9.97 13.97
C GLY A 202 -4.62 11.21 13.22
N TYR A 203 -5.23 11.58 12.09
CA TYR A 203 -4.91 12.84 11.41
C TYR A 203 -5.77 13.99 11.94
N ARG A 204 -5.11 15.11 12.27
CA ARG A 204 -5.77 16.33 12.74
C ARG A 204 -6.48 17.12 11.63
N SER A 205 -6.09 16.93 10.37
CA SER A 205 -6.70 17.62 9.24
C SER A 205 -6.88 16.69 8.05
N LYS A 206 -8.04 16.82 7.40
CA LYS A 206 -8.35 16.11 6.15
C LYS A 206 -7.32 16.44 5.08
N LYS A 207 -6.89 17.71 4.97
CA LYS A 207 -5.87 18.13 3.99
C LYS A 207 -4.55 17.35 4.14
N ASN A 208 -4.06 17.17 5.36
CA ASN A 208 -2.84 16.40 5.61
C ASN A 208 -3.04 14.92 5.31
N PHE A 209 -4.19 14.35 5.68
CA PHE A 209 -4.54 12.97 5.34
C PHE A 209 -4.57 12.75 3.83
N TYR A 210 -5.29 13.58 3.07
CA TYR A 210 -5.39 13.48 1.62
C TYR A 210 -4.02 13.60 0.94
N ARG A 211 -3.19 14.55 1.37
CA ARG A 211 -1.85 14.73 0.82
C ARG A 211 -0.98 13.49 1.07
N HIS A 212 -0.94 13.00 2.31
CA HIS A 212 -0.10 11.84 2.67
C HIS A 212 -0.62 10.55 2.03
N PHE A 213 -1.94 10.35 2.00
CA PHE A 213 -2.57 9.21 1.33
C PHE A 213 -2.25 9.23 -0.17
N LYS A 214 -2.45 10.36 -0.86
CA LYS A 214 -2.12 10.48 -2.28
C LYS A 214 -0.62 10.26 -2.54
N ALA A 215 0.26 10.78 -1.69
CA ALA A 215 1.70 10.59 -1.85
C ALA A 215 2.12 9.11 -1.74
N ARG A 216 1.48 8.35 -0.85
CA ARG A 216 1.83 6.93 -0.61
C ARG A 216 1.07 5.95 -1.50
N VAL A 217 -0.21 6.20 -1.77
CA VAL A 217 -1.07 5.32 -2.56
C VAL A 217 -1.04 5.68 -4.05
N GLY A 218 -0.69 6.91 -4.40
CA GLY A 218 -0.67 7.44 -5.78
C GLY A 218 -1.99 8.10 -6.21
N VAL A 219 -3.10 7.79 -5.54
CA VAL A 219 -4.43 8.35 -5.83
C VAL A 219 -5.07 8.93 -4.57
N THR A 220 -6.05 9.82 -4.73
CA THR A 220 -6.75 10.41 -3.57
C THR A 220 -7.62 9.35 -2.86
N PRO A 221 -7.91 9.51 -1.55
CA PRO A 221 -8.79 8.59 -0.83
C PRO A 221 -10.17 8.41 -1.49
N LEU A 222 -10.72 9.48 -2.09
CA LEU A 222 -12.01 9.45 -2.76
C LEU A 222 -11.95 8.64 -4.07
N ALA A 223 -10.93 8.89 -4.90
CA ALA A 223 -10.71 8.12 -6.13
C ALA A 223 -10.46 6.64 -5.83
N TYR A 224 -9.66 6.37 -4.79
CA TYR A 224 -9.43 5.03 -4.29
C TYR A 224 -10.74 4.32 -3.90
N ARG A 225 -11.59 4.98 -3.09
CA ARG A 225 -12.89 4.42 -2.68
C ARG A 225 -13.80 4.13 -3.88
N ALA A 226 -13.89 5.05 -4.84
CA ALA A 226 -14.71 4.89 -6.03
C ALA A 226 -14.25 3.70 -6.89
N ALA A 227 -12.95 3.58 -7.15
CA ALA A 227 -12.38 2.46 -7.91
C ALA A 227 -12.49 1.13 -7.13
N LEU A 228 -12.34 1.16 -5.81
CA LEU A 228 -12.50 -0.03 -4.97
C LEU A 228 -13.92 -0.59 -5.06
N PHE A 229 -14.95 0.27 -5.10
CA PHE A 229 -16.33 -0.18 -5.30
C PHE A 229 -16.52 -0.87 -6.66
N ARG A 230 -15.89 -0.36 -7.73
CA ARG A 230 -15.92 -1.00 -9.07
C ARG A 230 -15.24 -2.38 -9.06
N ILE A 231 -14.16 -2.54 -8.30
CA ILE A 231 -13.44 -3.81 -8.17
C ILE A 231 -14.22 -4.83 -7.35
N GLN A 232 -14.89 -4.41 -6.27
CA GLN A 232 -15.63 -5.31 -5.37
C GLN A 232 -17.02 -5.70 -5.90
N ARG A 233 -17.63 -4.86 -6.74
CA ARG A 233 -18.91 -5.12 -7.39
C ARG A 233 -18.73 -5.06 -8.91
N PRO A 234 -18.10 -6.07 -9.54
CA PRO A 234 -18.16 -6.17 -10.99
C PRO A 234 -19.64 -6.25 -11.37
N SER A 235 -20.11 -5.32 -12.21
CA SER A 235 -21.51 -5.22 -12.62
C SER A 235 -22.02 -6.60 -13.02
N ARG A 236 -23.14 -7.05 -12.42
CA ARG A 236 -23.87 -8.23 -12.89
C ARG A 236 -24.36 -7.92 -14.31
N SER A 237 -23.66 -8.41 -15.33
CA SER A 237 -24.21 -8.60 -16.67
C SER A 237 -24.84 -9.98 -16.73
#